data_AF-A0A1J6INP1-F1
#
_entry.id   AF-A0A1J6INP1-F1
#
_cell.length_a   1.000
_cell.length_b   1.000
_cell.length_c   1.000
_cell.angle_alpha   90.00
_cell.angle_beta   90.00
_cell.angle_gamma   90.00
#
_symmetry.space_group_name_H-M   'P 1'
#
loop_
_entity.id
_entity.type
_entity.pdbx_description
1 polymer ?
#
loop_
_entity_poly.entity_id
_entity_poly.type
_entity_poly.pdbx_seq_one_letter_code
_entity_poly.pdbx_strand_id
1 'polypeptide(L)'
;MDIAHCHLDGNADAVEFCPHESFHNVLAACTYTLQEGDQPSRTGSISLFDVDAESSRLNLTQRVQTAGIFDIKWSPVGGNVGPSLAQADANGYVRVHRLKSCLDGSDIPGMFESPFVLYVIIVNIDKCCVLEKTNLIFFTI
;
A
#
# COMPACT_ATOMS: atom_id res chain seq x y z
N MET A 1 -23.25 8.46 8.24
CA MET A 1 -22.44 9.08 9.30
C MET A 1 -21.14 8.32 9.31
N ASP A 2 -20.01 9.02 9.28
CA ASP A 2 -18.69 8.38 9.25
C ASP A 2 -18.35 7.86 10.65
N ILE A 3 -17.83 6.63 10.72
CA ILE A 3 -17.41 6.01 11.98
C ILE A 3 -16.06 6.57 12.47
N ALA A 4 -15.19 6.99 11.56
CA ALA A 4 -13.93 7.66 11.82
C ALA A 4 -13.45 8.35 10.54
N HIS A 5 -12.62 9.39 10.65
CA HIS A 5 -12.01 10.05 9.50
C HIS A 5 -10.63 10.60 9.84
N CYS A 6 -9.82 10.83 8.82
CA CYS A 6 -8.57 11.57 8.93
C CYS A 6 -8.30 12.36 7.64
N HIS A 7 -7.47 13.40 7.73
CA HIS A 7 -6.96 14.08 6.56
C HIS A 7 -5.60 13.50 6.17
N LEU A 8 -5.47 13.09 4.91
CA LEU A 8 -4.18 12.75 4.32
C LEU A 8 -3.42 14.03 3.95
N ASP A 9 -2.12 13.91 3.70
CA ASP A 9 -1.22 14.98 3.30
C ASP A 9 -1.25 15.27 1.79
N GLY A 10 -2.22 14.71 1.08
CA GLY A 10 -2.47 14.88 -0.35
C GLY A 10 -3.84 14.34 -0.73
N ASN A 11 -4.18 14.40 -2.02
CA ASN A 11 -5.46 13.88 -2.49
C ASN A 11 -5.44 12.35 -2.37
N ALA A 12 -6.45 11.78 -1.69
CA ALA A 12 -6.60 10.33 -1.59
C ALA A 12 -6.86 9.75 -2.98
N ASP A 13 -6.12 8.70 -3.34
CA ASP A 13 -6.17 8.08 -4.66
C ASP A 13 -6.71 6.63 -4.58
N ALA A 14 -6.09 5.79 -3.76
CA ALA A 14 -6.56 4.44 -3.49
C ALA A 14 -6.49 4.07 -2.00
N VAL A 15 -7.36 3.16 -1.59
CA VAL A 15 -7.41 2.58 -0.24
C VAL A 15 -7.64 1.08 -0.35
N GLU A 16 -6.91 0.28 0.43
CA GLU A 16 -7.14 -1.17 0.52
C GLU A 16 -6.91 -1.69 1.95
N PHE A 17 -7.87 -2.46 2.46
CA PHE A 17 -7.68 -3.26 3.66
C PHE A 17 -6.79 -4.47 3.36
N CYS A 18 -5.94 -4.83 4.31
CA CYS A 18 -5.11 -6.02 4.23
C CYS A 18 -6.00 -7.29 4.30
N PRO A 19 -5.89 -8.22 3.33
CA PRO A 19 -6.73 -9.42 3.27
C PRO A 19 -6.29 -10.52 4.23
N HIS A 20 -5.17 -10.35 4.95
CA HIS A 20 -4.63 -11.36 5.86
C HIS A 20 -5.36 -11.33 7.19
N GLU A 21 -5.80 -12.49 7.68
CA GLU A 21 -6.62 -12.63 8.89
C GLU A 21 -5.99 -11.94 10.11
N SER A 22 -4.67 -12.08 10.33
CA SER A 22 -3.99 -11.44 11.47
C SER A 22 -3.74 -9.93 11.31
N PHE A 23 -4.13 -9.34 10.17
CA PHE A 23 -3.89 -7.94 9.82
C PHE A 23 -5.13 -7.28 9.21
N HIS A 24 -6.33 -7.86 9.38
CA HIS A 24 -7.57 -7.36 8.80
C HIS A 24 -7.93 -5.92 9.24
N ASN A 25 -7.40 -5.49 10.39
CA ASN A 25 -7.49 -4.14 10.93
C ASN A 25 -6.59 -3.14 10.21
N VAL A 26 -5.62 -3.60 9.41
CA VAL A 26 -4.68 -2.73 8.70
C VAL A 26 -5.30 -2.21 7.41
N LEU A 27 -5.37 -0.88 7.30
CA LEU A 27 -5.78 -0.16 6.10
C LEU A 27 -4.59 0.58 5.51
N ALA A 28 -4.31 0.38 4.22
CA ALA A 28 -3.42 1.23 3.46
C ALA A 28 -4.22 2.29 2.71
N ALA A 29 -3.76 3.54 2.75
CA ALA A 29 -4.26 4.62 1.92
C ALA A 29 -3.10 5.31 1.21
N CYS A 30 -3.23 5.56 -0.08
CA CYS A 30 -2.23 6.30 -0.84
C CYS A 30 -2.74 7.64 -1.35
N THR A 31 -1.80 8.53 -1.64
CA THR A 31 -2.08 9.84 -2.20
C THR A 31 -1.42 10.05 -3.55
N TYR A 32 -2.06 10.89 -4.35
CA TYR A 32 -1.54 11.43 -5.59
C TYR A 32 -1.80 12.93 -5.65
N THR A 33 -0.74 13.71 -5.77
CA THR A 33 -0.84 15.16 -5.96
C THR A 33 -0.01 15.57 -7.17
N LEU A 34 -0.65 16.18 -8.15
CA LEU A 34 0.03 16.84 -9.27
C LEU A 34 0.20 18.32 -8.94
N GLN A 35 1.45 18.77 -8.88
CA GLN A 35 1.77 20.19 -8.89
C GLN A 35 2.02 20.63 -10.34
N GLU A 36 1.14 21.47 -10.86
CA GLU A 36 1.27 22.07 -12.19
C GLU A 36 2.27 23.24 -12.20
N GLY A 37 2.81 23.56 -13.37
CA GLY A 37 3.76 24.64 -13.60
C GLY A 37 4.77 24.31 -14.69
N ASP A 38 5.79 25.15 -14.86
CA ASP A 38 6.86 24.95 -15.85
C ASP A 38 7.67 23.67 -15.59
N GLN A 39 7.72 23.23 -14.33
CA GLN A 39 8.31 21.97 -13.89
C GLN A 39 7.27 21.17 -13.09
N PRO A 40 6.41 20.39 -13.76
CA PRO A 40 5.37 19.64 -13.07
C PRO A 40 5.99 18.56 -12.18
N SER A 41 5.41 18.36 -10.99
CA SER A 41 5.83 17.32 -10.05
C SER A 41 4.65 16.47 -9.60
N ARG A 42 4.90 15.18 -9.36
CA ARG A 42 3.90 14.21 -8.89
C ARG A 42 4.36 13.61 -7.57
N THR A 43 3.74 14.04 -6.48
CA THR A 43 4.09 13.60 -5.13
C THR A 43 2.98 12.75 -4.53
N GLY A 44 3.34 11.88 -3.61
CA GLY A 44 2.41 10.98 -2.95
C GLY A 44 2.96 10.42 -1.66
N SER A 45 2.12 9.69 -0.95
CA SER A 45 2.45 9.05 0.30
C SER A 45 1.68 7.74 0.42
N ILE A 46 2.23 6.76 1.14
CA ILE A 46 1.47 5.61 1.66
C ILE A 46 1.31 5.82 3.16
N SER A 47 0.07 5.80 3.63
CA SER A 47 -0.30 5.82 5.03
C SER A 47 -0.86 4.46 5.43
N LEU A 48 -0.37 3.90 6.53
CA LEU A 48 -0.94 2.70 7.16
C LEU A 48 -1.73 3.10 8.40
N PHE A 49 -2.91 2.52 8.55
CA PHE A 49 -3.77 2.74 9.69
C PHE A 49 -4.12 1.43 10.39
N ASP A 50 -4.18 1.48 11.71
CA ASP A 50 -4.88 0.52 12.54
C ASP A 50 -6.34 0.98 12.70
N VAL A 51 -7.27 0.17 12.19
CA VAL A 51 -8.71 0.45 12.18
C VAL A 51 -9.41 -0.47 13.16
N ASP A 52 -10.21 0.13 14.03
CA ASP A 52 -11.13 -0.58 14.90
C ASP A 52 -12.51 0.09 14.76
N ALA A 53 -13.36 -0.54 13.95
CA ALA A 53 -14.68 -0.03 13.64
C ALA A 53 -15.63 -0.04 14.85
N GLU A 54 -15.46 -0.98 15.79
CA GLU A 54 -16.30 -1.08 16.99
C GLU A 54 -16.04 0.09 17.93
N SER A 55 -14.76 0.45 18.08
CA SER A 55 -14.32 1.60 18.89
C SER A 55 -14.30 2.93 18.14
N SER A 56 -14.71 2.96 16.86
CA SER A 56 -14.69 4.16 16.01
C SER A 56 -13.29 4.79 15.91
N ARG A 57 -12.25 3.96 15.79
CA ARG A 57 -10.84 4.36 15.82
C ARG A 57 -10.16 4.14 14.47
N LEU A 58 -9.41 5.15 14.05
CA LEU A 58 -8.58 5.15 12.84
C LEU A 58 -7.22 5.78 13.19
N ASN A 59 -6.26 4.94 13.59
CA ASN A 59 -4.95 5.39 14.06
C ASN A 59 -3.91 5.28 12.96
N LEU A 60 -3.28 6.39 12.60
CA LEU A 60 -2.12 6.37 11.71
C LEU A 60 -0.93 5.72 12.42
N THR A 61 -0.46 4.57 11.92
CA THR A 61 0.70 3.87 12.49
C THR A 61 1.98 4.22 11.74
N GLN A 62 1.91 4.40 10.43
CA GLN A 62 3.06 4.73 9.59
C GLN A 62 2.67 5.60 8.41
N ARG A 63 3.61 6.46 7.98
CA ARG A 63 3.57 7.15 6.70
C ARG A 63 4.92 7.09 5.98
N VAL A 64 4.90 6.87 4.68
CA VAL A 64 6.09 6.90 3.80
C VAL A 64 5.83 7.84 2.64
N GLN A 65 6.70 8.83 2.48
CA GLN A 65 6.67 9.76 1.34
C GLN A 65 7.26 9.10 0.09
N THR A 66 6.64 9.34 -1.06
CA THR A 66 7.02 8.74 -2.34
C THR A 66 6.52 9.60 -3.53
N ALA A 67 6.67 9.11 -4.76
CA ALA A 67 6.06 9.76 -5.92
C ALA A 67 4.54 9.55 -5.88
N GLY A 68 3.79 10.33 -6.65
CA GLY A 68 2.33 10.15 -6.76
C GLY A 68 2.00 8.70 -7.10
N ILE A 69 1.07 8.10 -6.37
CA ILE A 69 0.71 6.68 -6.53
C ILE A 69 -0.51 6.57 -7.43
N PHE A 70 -0.54 5.57 -8.31
CA PHE A 70 -1.70 5.28 -9.16
C PHE A 70 -2.50 4.08 -8.69
N ASP A 71 -1.84 3.10 -8.07
CA ASP A 71 -2.52 1.91 -7.54
C ASP A 71 -1.67 1.29 -6.42
N ILE A 72 -2.36 0.66 -5.47
CA ILE A 72 -1.77 -0.17 -4.43
C ILE A 72 -2.52 -1.50 -4.35
N LYS A 73 -1.80 -2.58 -4.07
CA LYS A 73 -2.44 -3.87 -3.90
C LYS A 73 -1.79 -4.78 -2.88
N TRP A 74 -2.57 -5.31 -1.95
CA TRP A 74 -2.09 -6.35 -1.05
C TRP A 74 -1.92 -7.69 -1.78
N SER A 75 -0.82 -8.38 -1.51
CA SER A 75 -0.66 -9.78 -1.91
C SER A 75 -1.72 -10.63 -1.20
N PRO A 76 -2.49 -11.46 -1.93
CA PRO A 76 -3.48 -12.34 -1.31
C PRO A 76 -2.83 -13.49 -0.54
N VAL A 77 -1.61 -13.87 -0.91
CA VAL A 77 -0.86 -14.96 -0.23
C VAL A 77 0.12 -14.34 0.77
N GLY A 78 -0.01 -14.76 2.02
CA GLY A 78 0.88 -14.40 3.10
C GLY A 78 2.07 -15.34 3.03
N GLY A 79 3.25 -14.83 2.72
CA GLY A 79 4.46 -15.64 2.89
C GLY A 79 4.71 -15.88 4.38
N ASN A 80 5.64 -16.78 4.73
CA ASN A 80 6.10 -17.00 6.11
C ASN A 80 6.67 -15.74 6.82
N VAL A 81 6.75 -14.61 6.11
CA VAL A 81 7.41 -13.37 6.52
C VAL A 81 6.42 -12.17 6.53
N GLY A 82 5.11 -12.44 6.60
CA GLY A 82 4.06 -11.42 6.74
C GLY A 82 3.49 -10.85 5.42
N PRO A 83 2.44 -10.00 5.52
CA PRO A 83 1.78 -9.38 4.37
C PRO A 83 2.73 -8.52 3.54
N SER A 84 2.40 -8.35 2.25
CA SER A 84 3.14 -7.47 1.35
C SER A 84 2.19 -6.62 0.53
N LEU A 85 2.53 -5.34 0.36
CA LEU A 85 1.77 -4.34 -0.38
C LEU A 85 2.58 -3.90 -1.60
N ALA A 86 2.03 -4.07 -2.80
CA ALA A 86 2.61 -3.52 -4.01
C ALA A 86 2.10 -2.10 -4.26
N GLN A 87 2.93 -1.27 -4.89
CA GLN A 87 2.65 0.13 -5.25
C GLN A 87 3.13 0.34 -6.70
N ALA A 88 2.31 0.98 -7.52
CA ALA A 88 2.71 1.55 -8.81
C ALA A 88 2.76 3.09 -8.72
N ASP A 89 3.87 3.70 -9.11
CA ASP A 89 4.12 5.14 -8.93
C ASP A 89 4.31 5.95 -10.23
N ALA A 90 4.23 7.28 -10.07
CA ALA A 90 4.39 8.27 -11.13
C ALA A 90 5.80 8.38 -11.71
N ASN A 91 6.81 7.80 -11.06
CA ASN A 91 8.18 7.73 -11.55
C ASN A 91 8.42 6.48 -12.43
N GLY A 92 7.38 5.67 -12.67
CA GLY A 92 7.46 4.45 -13.47
C GLY A 92 7.99 3.24 -12.70
N TYR A 93 8.01 3.29 -11.37
CA TYR A 93 8.42 2.17 -10.53
C TYR A 93 7.23 1.39 -10.00
N VAL A 94 7.39 0.06 -9.98
CA VAL A 94 6.61 -0.81 -9.10
C VAL A 94 7.48 -1.20 -7.91
N ARG A 95 6.96 -1.05 -6.69
CA ARG A 95 7.64 -1.45 -5.45
C ARG A 95 6.77 -2.39 -4.65
N VAL A 96 7.39 -3.31 -3.92
CA VAL A 96 6.71 -4.18 -2.97
C VAL A 96 7.26 -3.91 -1.58
N HIS A 97 6.36 -3.52 -0.68
CA HIS A 97 6.66 -3.23 0.71
C HIS A 97 6.21 -4.41 1.57
N ARG A 98 7.04 -4.82 2.53
CA ARG A 98 6.70 -5.90 3.48
C ARG A 98 6.28 -5.30 4.81
N LEU A 99 5.17 -5.77 5.36
CA LEU A 99 4.75 -5.39 6.70
C LEU A 99 5.38 -6.34 7.73
N LYS A 100 6.18 -5.81 8.65
CA LYS A 100 6.71 -6.60 9.77
C LYS A 100 5.65 -6.82 10.84
N SER A 101 5.50 -8.07 11.26
CA SER A 101 4.81 -8.38 12.51
C SER A 101 5.73 -8.07 13.68
N CYS A 102 5.34 -7.14 14.53
CA CYS A 102 5.94 -6.89 15.83
C CYS A 102 5.47 -7.97 16.82
N LEU A 103 6.00 -9.19 16.70
CA LEU A 103 5.76 -10.26 17.69
C LEU A 103 6.65 -10.12 18.94
N ASP A 104 7.52 -9.11 19.00
CA ASP A 104 8.42 -8.89 20.14
C ASP A 104 7.95 -7.69 20.97
N GLY A 105 6.90 -7.89 21.78
CA GLY A 105 6.67 -7.24 23.08
C GLY A 105 6.59 -5.71 23.15
N SER A 106 6.41 -4.99 22.05
CA SER A 106 6.12 -3.55 22.06
C SER A 106 4.93 -3.24 21.15
N ASP A 107 3.89 -2.65 21.74
CA ASP A 107 2.55 -2.43 21.17
C ASP A 107 2.52 -1.40 20.02
N ILE A 108 3.19 -1.68 18.89
CA ILE A 108 3.14 -0.81 17.70
C ILE A 108 2.94 -1.63 16.43
N PRO A 109 1.73 -1.68 15.85
CA PRO A 109 1.46 -2.51 14.67
C PRO A 109 2.19 -2.01 13.41
N GLY A 110 2.98 -2.91 12.81
CA GLY A 110 3.29 -2.93 11.37
C GLY A 110 4.20 -1.82 10.85
N MET A 111 5.49 -2.11 10.69
CA MET A 111 6.42 -1.23 9.99
C MET A 111 6.84 -1.78 8.62
N PHE A 112 6.95 -0.93 7.60
CA PHE A 112 7.58 -1.28 6.32
C PHE A 112 9.11 -1.41 6.47
N GLU A 113 9.68 -2.48 5.92
CA GLU A 113 11.13 -2.57 5.69
C GLU A 113 11.57 -1.76 4.46
N SER A 114 12.85 -1.37 4.45
CA SER A 114 13.53 -0.76 3.30
C SER A 114 13.22 -1.50 1.98
N PRO A 115 13.01 -0.79 0.86
CA PRO A 115 12.52 -1.40 -0.36
C PRO A 115 13.50 -2.44 -0.92
N PHE A 116 13.03 -3.68 -1.05
CA PHE A 116 13.58 -4.58 -2.06
C PHE A 116 12.99 -4.16 -3.41
N VAL A 117 13.84 -3.77 -4.36
CA VAL A 117 13.40 -3.53 -5.73
C VAL A 117 13.16 -4.89 -6.38
N LEU A 118 11.91 -5.36 -6.34
CA LEU A 118 11.49 -6.53 -7.10
C LEU A 118 10.90 -6.05 -8.43
N TYR A 119 11.42 -6.54 -9.54
CA TYR A 119 10.84 -6.30 -10.87
C TYR A 119 9.51 -7.05 -10.96
N VAL A 120 8.39 -6.38 -10.69
CA VAL A 120 7.04 -6.90 -10.93
C VAL A 120 6.64 -6.56 -12.37
N ILE A 121 6.22 -7.57 -13.12
CA ILE A 121 5.77 -7.40 -14.51
C ILE A 121 4.35 -6.81 -14.48
N ILE A 122 4.19 -5.60 -15.01
CA ILE A 122 2.87 -5.01 -15.30
C ILE A 122 2.30 -5.80 -16.49
N VAL A 123 1.29 -6.64 -16.26
CA VAL A 123 0.56 -7.30 -17.34
C VAL A 123 -0.49 -6.31 -17.84
N ASN A 124 -0.23 -5.72 -19.00
CA ASN A 124 -1.25 -4.99 -19.75
C ASN A 124 -2.35 -6.00 -20.15
N ILE A 125 -3.61 -5.69 -19.81
CA ILE A 125 -4.75 -6.63 -19.78
C ILE A 125 -5.03 -7.27 -21.16
N ASP A 126 -4.46 -6.73 -22.24
CA ASP A 126 -4.68 -7.23 -23.60
C ASP A 126 -3.81 -8.43 -24.02
N LYS A 127 -2.82 -8.86 -23.22
CA LYS A 127 -2.04 -10.08 -23.53
C LYS A 127 -1.87 -10.97 -22.32
N CYS A 128 -2.80 -11.91 -22.20
CA CYS A 128 -2.76 -13.04 -21.28
C CYS A 128 -1.47 -13.85 -21.52
N CYS A 129 -0.45 -13.66 -20.68
CA CYS A 129 0.68 -14.57 -20.59
C CYS A 129 0.56 -15.35 -19.30
N VAL A 130 0.18 -16.62 -19.44
CA VAL A 130 0.28 -17.65 -18.41
C VAL A 130 1.76 -17.88 -18.15
N LEU A 131 2.24 -17.59 -16.94
CA LEU A 131 3.53 -18.08 -16.46
C LEU A 131 3.37 -18.67 -15.07
N GLU A 132 3.59 -19.98 -15.02
CA GLU A 132 3.55 -20.83 -13.83
C GLU A 132 4.62 -20.41 -12.81
N LYS A 133 4.22 -20.43 -11.53
CA LYS A 133 5.06 -20.35 -10.33
C LYS A 133 5.78 -19.02 -10.11
N THR A 134 5.06 -18.00 -9.63
CA THR A 134 5.57 -17.06 -8.62
C THR A 134 4.45 -16.15 -8.12
N ASN A 135 4.60 -15.65 -6.89
CA ASN A 135 3.68 -14.73 -6.20
C ASN A 135 3.49 -13.42 -6.99
N LEU A 136 2.62 -13.42 -8.00
CA LEU A 136 2.28 -12.23 -8.78
C LEU A 136 1.23 -11.40 -8.04
N ILE A 137 1.49 -10.10 -7.94
CA ILE A 137 0.50 -9.11 -7.49
C ILE A 137 -0.06 -8.45 -8.76
N PHE A 138 -1.35 -8.60 -9.00
CA PHE A 138 -2.04 -8.12 -10.19
C PHE A 138 -2.61 -6.72 -9.96
N PHE A 139 -2.07 -5.68 -10.61
CA PHE A 139 -2.68 -4.35 -10.60
C PHE A 139 -3.84 -4.30 -11.61
N THR A 140 -4.98 -3.77 -11.21
CA THR A 140 -6.09 -3.49 -12.14
C THR A 140 -6.22 -1.97 -12.19
N ILE A 141 -5.69 -1.37 -13.26
CA ILE A 141 -5.87 0.05 -13.59
C ILE A 141 -7.20 0.30 -14.30
#